data_AF-A0A6P2CQ42-F1
#
_entry.id   AF-A0A6P2CQ42-F1
#
_cell.length_a   1.000
_cell.length_b   1.000
_cell.length_c   1.000
_cell.angle_alpha   90.00
_cell.angle_beta   90.00
_cell.angle_gamma   90.00
#
_symmetry.space_group_name_H-M   'P 1'
#
loop_
_entity.id
_entity.type
_entity.pdbx_description
1 polymer ?
#
loop_
_entity_poly.entity_id
_entity_poly.type
_entity_poly.pdbx_seq_one_letter_code
_entity_poly.pdbx_strand_id
1 'polypeptide(L)'
;MLEKVVLNQIDNDSVGLTPHSGYIDGKYYKMAEEANGYLSDGTEKYYFKNGQRQSGLKKVGSKTYYFDSATKLAVKNQLKTVGQKTYYFSHDGSVQYLVDGKFQTKLIAHRGASNLAPENSLPAFQLAKGSYGAETDIWLTKDKQWVVSHDGTIDRMTNGQGAIKDLTLAQIKQYHIDSGVNVEKYKLLTLPTLKEYLAEMSYNQLRPIIEIKQPADQMSDSDVQSLMTTIKSQHLYKQSTIISLQADVLKHIYALDKNISLELLWDSSSEATDLVKTLNELGPKAGLDINGKKLTLQTIQTLKQQKRRLNVWTISPNEFPYYIGLGVDEITTDANSFSLN
;
A
#
# COMPACT_ATOMS: atom_id res chain seq x y z
N MET A 1 37.92 42.84 -49.25
CA MET A 1 36.97 43.94 -49.00
C MET A 1 36.39 43.74 -47.62
N LEU A 2 36.77 44.61 -46.69
CA LEU A 2 36.14 44.76 -45.38
C LEU A 2 34.74 45.35 -45.59
N GLU A 3 33.75 44.86 -44.85
CA GLU A 3 32.64 45.72 -44.43
C GLU A 3 32.55 45.69 -42.90
N LYS A 4 32.85 46.87 -42.34
CA LYS A 4 32.74 47.25 -40.94
C LYS A 4 31.40 47.99 -40.76
N VAL A 5 30.75 47.69 -39.65
CA VAL A 5 30.07 48.64 -38.74
C VAL A 5 28.96 49.51 -39.33
N VAL A 6 27.72 49.26 -38.87
CA VAL A 6 26.81 50.32 -38.44
C VAL A 6 26.19 49.93 -37.09
N LEU A 7 26.87 50.35 -36.02
CA LEU A 7 26.20 50.85 -34.82
C LEU A 7 25.72 52.25 -35.16
N ASN A 8 24.42 52.54 -34.99
CA ASN A 8 23.88 53.79 -34.43
C ASN A 8 22.37 53.91 -34.70
N GLN A 9 21.59 53.70 -33.65
CA GLN A 9 20.83 54.81 -33.06
C GLN A 9 20.65 54.51 -31.57
N ILE A 10 21.58 55.05 -30.79
CA ILE A 10 21.38 55.32 -29.37
C ILE A 10 20.56 56.61 -29.37
N ASP A 11 19.25 56.49 -29.20
CA ASP A 11 18.49 57.56 -28.57
C ASP A 11 18.69 57.41 -27.06
N ASN A 12 19.22 58.47 -26.46
CA ASN A 12 19.28 58.66 -25.02
C ASN A 12 17.86 58.88 -24.51
N ASP A 13 17.12 57.80 -24.32
CA ASP A 13 16.02 57.76 -23.38
C ASP A 13 15.96 56.35 -22.79
N SER A 14 15.87 56.31 -21.47
CA SER A 14 15.84 55.12 -20.63
C SER A 14 14.78 54.09 -21.06
N VAL A 15 15.14 53.19 -21.97
CA VAL A 15 14.37 51.96 -22.21
C VAL A 15 15.11 50.83 -21.50
N GLY A 16 14.65 50.50 -20.31
CA GLY A 16 15.13 49.32 -19.59
C GLY A 16 15.03 48.11 -20.52
N LEU A 17 16.17 47.55 -20.91
CA LEU A 17 16.22 46.25 -21.58
C LEU A 17 15.66 45.23 -20.60
N THR A 18 14.37 44.93 -20.72
CA THR A 18 13.76 43.86 -19.95
C THR A 18 14.50 42.58 -20.29
N PRO A 19 15.12 41.87 -19.33
CA PRO A 19 15.84 40.64 -19.65
C PRO A 19 14.86 39.63 -20.23
N HIS A 20 14.97 39.34 -21.52
CA HIS A 20 14.08 38.39 -22.18
C HIS A 20 14.61 36.96 -21.98
N SER A 21 13.70 36.02 -21.75
CA SER A 21 14.01 34.59 -21.69
C SER A 21 13.56 33.95 -23.01
N GLY A 22 14.40 33.12 -23.61
CA GLY A 22 14.12 32.58 -24.95
C GLY A 22 15.27 31.80 -25.54
N TYR A 23 15.05 31.23 -26.73
CA TYR A 23 16.09 30.54 -27.49
C TYR A 23 16.83 31.50 -28.42
N ILE A 24 18.15 31.46 -28.40
CA ILE A 24 19.05 32.17 -29.33
C ILE A 24 20.08 31.14 -29.80
N ASP A 25 20.20 30.95 -31.12
CA ASP A 25 21.10 29.98 -31.75
C ASP A 25 21.03 28.57 -31.14
N GLY A 26 19.80 28.12 -30.89
CA GLY A 26 19.51 26.80 -30.33
C GLY A 26 19.78 26.67 -28.83
N LYS A 27 20.26 27.71 -28.14
CA LYS A 27 20.48 27.73 -26.68
C LYS A 27 19.40 28.54 -25.98
N TYR A 28 18.91 28.04 -24.85
CA TYR A 28 17.97 28.76 -24.01
C TYR A 28 18.71 29.70 -23.06
N TYR A 29 18.22 30.93 -22.96
CA TYR A 29 18.64 31.95 -22.00
C TYR A 29 17.48 32.28 -21.07
N LYS A 30 17.75 32.40 -19.77
CA LYS A 30 16.82 32.90 -18.78
C LYS A 30 17.32 34.24 -18.28
N MET A 31 16.54 35.30 -18.49
CA MET A 31 16.91 36.66 -18.08
C MET A 31 18.32 37.06 -18.57
N ALA A 32 18.58 36.84 -19.87
CA ALA A 32 19.86 37.07 -20.53
C ALA A 32 21.07 36.22 -20.07
N GLU A 33 20.88 35.27 -19.15
CA GLU A 33 21.93 34.29 -18.79
C GLU A 33 21.71 32.95 -19.48
N GLU A 34 22.79 32.35 -20.02
CA GLU A 34 22.71 31.01 -20.63
C GLU A 34 22.21 30.01 -19.59
N ALA A 35 21.10 29.34 -19.90
CA ALA A 35 20.45 28.49 -18.92
C ALA A 35 21.32 27.28 -18.58
N ASN A 36 21.54 27.11 -17.28
CA ASN A 36 22.30 26.00 -16.73
C ASN A 36 21.67 25.54 -15.42
N GLY A 37 21.57 24.23 -15.23
CA GLY A 37 20.93 23.64 -14.07
C GLY A 37 19.39 23.64 -14.13
N TYR A 38 18.78 23.58 -12.96
CA TYR A 38 17.35 23.32 -12.82
C TYR A 38 16.52 24.61 -12.96
N LEU A 39 15.48 24.54 -13.79
CA LEU A 39 14.53 25.62 -14.00
C LEU A 39 13.09 25.12 -13.88
N SER A 40 12.22 25.97 -13.35
CA SER A 40 10.79 25.72 -13.17
C SER A 40 10.03 26.96 -13.62
N ASP A 41 8.97 26.78 -14.40
CA ASP A 41 8.04 27.85 -14.81
C ASP A 41 6.72 27.84 -14.02
N GLY A 42 6.59 26.90 -13.08
CA GLY A 42 5.47 26.76 -12.15
C GLY A 42 4.75 25.44 -12.36
N THR A 43 4.46 25.10 -13.62
CA THR A 43 3.79 23.85 -14.01
C THR A 43 4.80 22.79 -14.47
N GLU A 44 5.86 23.20 -15.13
CA GLU A 44 6.86 22.34 -15.75
C GLU A 44 8.25 22.59 -15.16
N LYS A 45 9.08 21.56 -15.28
CA LYS A 45 10.43 21.54 -14.71
C LYS A 45 11.39 21.02 -15.76
N TYR A 46 12.53 21.69 -15.84
CA TYR A 46 13.56 21.48 -16.84
C TYR A 46 14.93 21.40 -16.18
N TYR A 47 15.87 20.74 -16.84
CA TYR A 47 17.28 20.79 -16.47
C TYR A 47 18.09 21.14 -17.71
N PHE A 48 18.87 22.20 -17.62
CA PHE A 48 19.72 22.69 -18.70
C PHE A 48 21.18 22.37 -18.43
N LYS A 49 21.94 22.16 -19.50
CA LYS A 49 23.40 22.20 -19.49
C LYS A 49 23.84 22.90 -20.77
N ASN A 50 24.63 23.95 -20.61
CA ASN A 50 25.11 24.79 -21.72
C ASN A 50 23.97 25.26 -22.65
N GLY A 51 22.89 25.77 -22.07
CA GLY A 51 21.71 26.25 -22.82
C GLY A 51 20.83 25.15 -23.42
N GLN A 52 21.19 23.86 -23.28
CA GLN A 52 20.45 22.74 -23.85
C GLN A 52 19.66 21.98 -22.80
N ARG A 53 18.39 21.67 -23.09
CA ARG A 53 17.56 20.80 -22.24
C ARG A 53 18.13 19.39 -22.17
N GLN A 54 18.23 18.87 -20.96
CA GLN A 54 18.77 17.55 -20.68
C GLN A 54 17.65 16.54 -20.44
N SER A 55 17.95 15.27 -20.68
CA SER A 55 17.12 14.13 -20.30
C SER A 55 17.86 13.18 -19.34
N GLY A 56 17.14 12.21 -18.79
CA GLY A 56 17.66 11.23 -17.85
C GLY A 56 17.61 11.68 -16.39
N LEU A 57 18.22 10.88 -15.51
CA LEU A 57 18.33 11.20 -14.08
C LEU A 57 19.28 12.38 -13.86
N LYS A 58 18.84 13.38 -13.12
CA LYS A 58 19.65 14.54 -12.70
C LYS A 58 19.44 14.82 -11.23
N LYS A 59 20.54 15.09 -10.53
CA LYS A 59 20.52 15.52 -9.14
C LYS A 59 20.45 17.05 -9.07
N VAL A 60 19.53 17.56 -8.26
CA VAL A 60 19.28 18.98 -8.03
C VAL A 60 19.24 19.19 -6.51
N GLY A 61 20.33 19.70 -5.95
CA GLY A 61 20.53 19.71 -4.50
C GLY A 61 20.53 18.28 -3.93
N SER A 62 19.67 18.03 -2.93
CA SER A 62 19.47 16.69 -2.33
C SER A 62 18.49 15.80 -3.10
N LYS A 63 17.73 16.36 -4.05
CA LYS A 63 16.67 15.65 -4.78
C LYS A 63 17.19 15.12 -6.12
N THR A 64 16.60 14.03 -6.58
CA THR A 64 16.84 13.48 -7.92
C THR A 64 15.58 13.61 -8.75
N TYR A 65 15.70 13.96 -10.02
CA TYR A 65 14.60 14.11 -10.99
C TYR A 65 14.93 13.27 -12.21
N TYR A 66 13.91 12.83 -12.96
CA TYR A 66 14.10 12.27 -14.30
C TYR A 66 13.44 13.16 -15.32
N PHE A 67 14.20 13.55 -16.34
CA PHE A 67 13.71 14.37 -17.44
C PHE A 67 13.49 13.47 -18.66
N ASP A 68 12.29 13.50 -19.23
CA ASP A 68 11.90 12.58 -20.30
C ASP A 68 12.77 12.75 -21.55
N SER A 69 13.02 11.65 -22.27
CA SER A 69 13.89 11.67 -23.45
C SER A 69 13.27 12.43 -24.62
N ALA A 70 11.94 12.40 -24.78
CA ALA A 70 11.23 13.06 -25.86
C ALA A 70 10.85 14.49 -25.47
N THR A 71 10.15 14.67 -24.36
CA THR A 71 9.61 16.00 -24.00
C THR A 71 10.62 16.88 -23.25
N LYS A 72 11.66 16.29 -22.68
CA LYS A 72 12.63 16.95 -21.78
C LYS A 72 12.01 17.56 -20.51
N LEU A 73 10.77 17.20 -20.19
CA LEU A 73 10.07 17.62 -18.98
C LEU A 73 10.39 16.67 -17.83
N ALA A 74 10.43 17.20 -16.61
CA ALA A 74 10.50 16.35 -15.42
C ALA A 74 9.27 15.45 -15.37
N VAL A 75 9.52 14.15 -15.24
CA VAL A 75 8.50 13.15 -14.96
C VAL A 75 7.92 13.38 -13.56
N LYS A 76 6.59 13.30 -13.43
CA LYS A 76 5.84 13.54 -12.19
C LYS A 76 4.72 12.51 -12.05
N ASN A 77 4.36 12.20 -10.80
CA ASN A 77 3.25 11.31 -10.42
C ASN A 77 3.25 9.94 -11.11
N GLN A 78 4.42 9.41 -11.44
CA GLN A 78 4.50 8.13 -12.14
C GLN A 78 5.82 7.43 -11.85
N LEU A 79 5.86 6.14 -12.17
CA LEU A 79 7.11 5.41 -12.23
C LEU A 79 7.90 5.72 -13.51
N LYS A 80 9.22 5.63 -13.41
CA LYS A 80 10.11 5.44 -14.56
C LYS A 80 11.13 4.37 -14.26
N THR A 81 11.28 3.40 -15.15
CA THR A 81 12.43 2.50 -15.16
C THR A 81 13.58 3.15 -15.92
N VAL A 82 14.75 3.19 -15.29
CA VAL A 82 16.00 3.72 -15.83
C VAL A 82 17.09 2.67 -15.59
N GLY A 83 17.55 2.02 -16.67
CA GLY A 83 18.39 0.83 -16.55
C GLY A 83 17.63 -0.31 -15.87
N GLN A 84 18.20 -0.89 -14.81
CA GLN A 84 17.59 -1.97 -14.01
C GLN A 84 16.79 -1.47 -12.79
N LYS A 85 16.63 -0.14 -12.64
CA LYS A 85 16.01 0.47 -11.44
C LYS A 85 14.71 1.18 -11.80
N THR A 86 13.71 1.04 -10.96
CA THR A 86 12.41 1.70 -11.09
C THR A 86 12.24 2.75 -10.01
N TYR A 87 11.86 3.96 -10.41
CA TYR A 87 11.80 5.16 -9.56
C TYR A 87 10.37 5.70 -9.58
N TYR A 88 9.78 6.04 -8.43
CA TYR A 88 8.58 6.87 -8.40
C TYR A 88 8.97 8.34 -8.33
N PHE A 89 8.42 9.16 -9.24
CA PHE A 89 8.56 10.60 -9.18
C PHE A 89 7.30 11.19 -8.59
N SER A 90 7.43 11.86 -7.46
CA SER A 90 6.32 12.47 -6.74
C SER A 90 5.72 13.66 -7.51
N HIS A 91 4.73 14.34 -6.92
CA HIS A 91 4.08 15.49 -7.53
C HIS A 91 5.05 16.62 -7.92
N ASP A 92 6.09 16.84 -7.12
CA ASP A 92 7.11 17.82 -7.46
C ASP A 92 8.11 17.31 -8.50
N GLY A 93 8.02 16.05 -8.93
CA GLY A 93 8.90 15.40 -9.90
C GLY A 93 10.19 14.85 -9.29
N SER A 94 10.38 14.95 -7.98
CA SER A 94 11.52 14.33 -7.32
C SER A 94 11.28 12.85 -7.05
N VAL A 95 12.34 12.05 -7.16
CA VAL A 95 12.37 10.64 -6.78
C VAL A 95 11.94 10.51 -5.33
N GLN A 96 10.92 9.68 -5.11
CA GLN A 96 10.66 9.08 -3.82
C GLN A 96 10.95 7.58 -3.91
N TYR A 97 11.81 7.13 -2.99
CA TYR A 97 12.16 5.73 -2.70
C TYR A 97 12.94 4.96 -3.77
N LEU A 98 14.26 4.94 -3.57
CA LEU A 98 15.14 3.81 -3.84
C LEU A 98 16.00 3.61 -2.61
N VAL A 99 15.86 2.49 -1.90
CA VAL A 99 16.87 2.03 -0.94
C VAL A 99 17.59 0.87 -1.61
N ASP A 100 18.84 1.10 -2.02
CA ASP A 100 19.77 0.07 -2.49
C ASP A 100 19.27 -0.86 -3.61
N GLY A 101 18.30 -0.40 -4.42
CA GLY A 101 17.76 -1.16 -5.53
C GLY A 101 16.78 -2.28 -5.15
N LYS A 102 16.19 -2.24 -3.95
CA LYS A 102 15.11 -3.17 -3.53
C LYS A 102 13.90 -2.41 -2.99
N PHE A 103 12.71 -2.89 -3.32
CA PHE A 103 11.47 -2.41 -2.69
C PHE A 103 11.39 -2.95 -1.25
N GLN A 104 11.10 -2.07 -0.29
CA GLN A 104 10.89 -2.46 1.11
C GLN A 104 9.47 -2.96 1.35
N THR A 105 8.51 -2.45 0.56
CA THR A 105 7.10 -2.82 0.63
C THR A 105 6.91 -4.32 0.45
N LYS A 106 6.02 -4.90 1.26
CA LYS A 106 5.66 -6.32 1.22
C LYS A 106 4.28 -6.52 0.61
N LEU A 107 4.08 -7.65 -0.06
CA LEU A 107 2.77 -8.02 -0.60
C LEU A 107 2.07 -9.02 0.31
N ILE A 108 0.82 -8.73 0.65
CA ILE A 108 -0.08 -9.61 1.42
C ILE A 108 -1.14 -10.16 0.46
N ALA A 109 -1.35 -11.48 0.49
CA ALA A 109 -2.37 -12.14 -0.31
C ALA A 109 -3.74 -11.97 0.35
N HIS A 110 -4.62 -11.17 -0.25
CA HIS A 110 -5.95 -10.85 0.28
C HIS A 110 -6.86 -12.07 0.27
N ARG A 111 -7.28 -12.54 1.45
CA ARG A 111 -8.03 -13.81 1.62
C ARG A 111 -7.32 -15.02 1.02
N GLY A 112 -5.98 -15.01 1.05
CA GLY A 112 -5.13 -15.95 0.31
C GLY A 112 -4.91 -15.54 -1.15
N ALA A 113 -4.49 -16.45 -2.02
CA ALA A 113 -4.44 -16.21 -3.47
C ALA A 113 -5.85 -16.32 -4.08
N SER A 114 -6.73 -15.38 -3.71
CA SER A 114 -8.17 -15.34 -4.03
C SER A 114 -8.48 -15.29 -5.53
N ASN A 115 -7.55 -14.82 -6.37
CA ASN A 115 -7.67 -14.87 -7.83
C ASN A 115 -7.24 -16.23 -8.44
N LEU A 116 -6.75 -17.18 -7.64
CA LEU A 116 -6.33 -18.51 -8.09
C LEU A 116 -7.16 -19.66 -7.49
N ALA A 117 -7.78 -19.44 -6.33
CA ALA A 117 -8.64 -20.40 -5.64
C ALA A 117 -9.75 -19.66 -4.88
N PRO A 118 -10.79 -20.35 -4.38
CA PRO A 118 -11.86 -19.70 -3.62
C PRO A 118 -11.27 -18.93 -2.44
N GLU A 119 -11.71 -17.68 -2.24
CA GLU A 119 -11.26 -16.82 -1.14
C GLU A 119 -11.37 -17.53 0.22
N ASN A 120 -10.48 -17.21 1.16
CA ASN A 120 -10.57 -17.69 2.54
C ASN A 120 -10.60 -19.23 2.66
N SER A 121 -9.92 -19.93 1.75
CA SER A 121 -9.85 -21.40 1.74
C SER A 121 -8.43 -21.91 1.90
N LEU A 122 -8.27 -23.15 2.38
CA LEU A 122 -6.94 -23.77 2.51
C LEU A 122 -6.14 -23.77 1.18
N PRO A 123 -6.73 -24.08 0.01
CA PRO A 123 -6.03 -23.95 -1.26
C PRO A 123 -5.58 -22.51 -1.58
N ALA A 124 -6.40 -21.50 -1.29
CA ALA A 124 -5.99 -20.10 -1.50
C ALA A 124 -4.79 -19.74 -0.62
N PHE A 125 -4.76 -20.20 0.63
CA PHE A 125 -3.62 -19.98 1.53
C PHE A 125 -2.36 -20.73 1.09
N GLN A 126 -2.49 -21.94 0.57
CA GLN A 126 -1.37 -22.72 0.01
C GLN A 126 -0.78 -22.03 -1.23
N LEU A 127 -1.64 -21.50 -2.10
CA LEU A 127 -1.25 -20.79 -3.32
C LEU A 127 -0.70 -19.37 -3.05
N ALA A 128 -0.89 -18.82 -1.86
CA ALA A 128 -0.30 -17.55 -1.45
C ALA A 128 1.23 -17.63 -1.26
N LYS A 129 1.84 -18.82 -1.38
CA LYS A 129 3.29 -19.01 -1.28
C LYS A 129 4.05 -18.04 -2.20
N GLY A 130 4.98 -17.29 -1.62
CA GLY A 130 5.74 -16.24 -2.32
C GLY A 130 5.28 -14.83 -1.96
N SER A 131 4.11 -14.67 -1.33
CA SER A 131 3.77 -13.44 -0.62
C SER A 131 4.53 -13.35 0.71
N TYR A 132 4.48 -12.17 1.34
CA TYR A 132 5.02 -11.98 2.69
C TYR A 132 4.08 -12.55 3.77
N GLY A 133 2.78 -12.50 3.50
CA GLY A 133 1.73 -13.04 4.37
C GLY A 133 0.44 -13.24 3.60
N ALA A 134 -0.53 -13.87 4.25
CA ALA A 134 -1.89 -13.96 3.73
C ALA A 134 -2.86 -13.38 4.74
N GLU A 135 -3.73 -12.52 4.25
CA GLU A 135 -4.83 -11.96 5.03
C GLU A 135 -6.00 -12.94 5.05
N THR A 136 -6.78 -12.92 6.13
CA THR A 136 -8.01 -13.70 6.29
C THR A 136 -9.00 -13.00 7.21
N ASP A 137 -10.28 -13.31 7.04
CA ASP A 137 -11.38 -12.79 7.85
C ASP A 137 -11.92 -13.86 8.81
N ILE A 138 -12.16 -13.52 10.08
CA ILE A 138 -12.70 -14.47 11.07
C ILE A 138 -13.95 -14.00 11.81
N TRP A 139 -14.80 -14.98 12.14
CA TRP A 139 -16.04 -14.85 12.90
C TRP A 139 -16.14 -15.90 14.00
N LEU A 140 -16.93 -15.64 15.04
CA LEU A 140 -17.29 -16.64 16.05
C LEU A 140 -18.53 -17.42 15.63
N THR A 141 -18.44 -18.74 15.73
CA THR A 141 -19.60 -19.65 15.64
C THR A 141 -20.45 -19.57 16.91
N LYS A 142 -21.64 -20.18 16.88
CA LYS A 142 -22.54 -20.33 18.04
C LYS A 142 -21.86 -20.98 19.25
N ASP A 143 -20.99 -21.96 19.00
CA ASP A 143 -20.18 -22.68 19.99
C ASP A 143 -18.79 -22.05 20.20
N LYS A 144 -18.65 -20.77 19.88
CA LYS A 144 -17.48 -19.92 20.16
C LYS A 144 -16.16 -20.43 19.59
N GLN A 145 -16.23 -21.03 18.40
CA GLN A 145 -15.05 -21.38 17.60
C GLN A 145 -14.79 -20.30 16.55
N TRP A 146 -13.52 -19.99 16.29
CA TRP A 146 -13.14 -19.04 15.24
C TRP A 146 -13.14 -19.73 13.88
N VAL A 147 -14.02 -19.31 12.98
CA VAL A 147 -14.13 -19.78 11.60
C VAL A 147 -13.73 -18.68 10.62
N VAL A 148 -13.11 -19.08 9.53
CA VAL A 148 -12.63 -18.22 8.45
C VAL A 148 -13.75 -18.00 7.44
N SER A 149 -14.15 -16.74 7.25
CA SER A 149 -15.14 -16.29 6.26
C SER A 149 -15.17 -14.76 6.21
N HIS A 150 -15.28 -14.18 5.02
CA HIS A 150 -15.46 -12.74 4.91
C HIS A 150 -16.85 -12.31 5.42
N ASP A 151 -17.89 -12.99 4.95
CA ASP A 151 -19.28 -12.64 5.26
C ASP A 151 -19.67 -13.23 6.61
N GLY A 152 -20.58 -12.55 7.32
CA GLY A 152 -21.16 -13.06 8.57
C GLY A 152 -22.18 -14.19 8.38
N THR A 153 -22.45 -14.57 7.13
CA THR A 153 -23.26 -15.72 6.72
C THR A 153 -22.44 -16.66 5.84
N ILE A 154 -22.88 -17.91 5.69
CA ILE A 154 -22.20 -18.90 4.84
C ILE A 154 -22.71 -18.89 3.38
N ASP A 155 -23.75 -18.10 3.10
CA ASP A 155 -24.62 -18.18 1.93
C ASP A 155 -23.89 -17.93 0.60
N ARG A 156 -22.96 -16.97 0.55
CA ARG A 156 -22.31 -16.57 -0.71
C ARG A 156 -21.28 -17.58 -1.19
N MET A 157 -20.57 -18.19 -0.25
CA MET A 157 -19.39 -19.01 -0.53
C MET A 157 -19.66 -20.51 -0.47
N THR A 158 -20.79 -20.94 0.09
CA THR A 158 -21.09 -22.34 0.33
C THR A 158 -22.47 -22.74 -0.18
N ASN A 159 -22.68 -24.04 -0.31
CA ASN A 159 -23.99 -24.63 -0.62
C ASN A 159 -24.99 -24.60 0.57
N GLY A 160 -24.64 -23.91 1.66
CA GLY A 160 -25.47 -23.75 2.86
C GLY A 160 -26.08 -22.36 2.98
N GLN A 161 -26.87 -22.15 4.04
CA GLN A 161 -27.42 -20.84 4.39
C GLN A 161 -27.45 -20.66 5.90
N GLY A 162 -27.29 -19.41 6.34
CA GLY A 162 -27.43 -18.99 7.73
C GLY A 162 -26.27 -18.13 8.23
N ALA A 163 -26.55 -17.36 9.28
CA ALA A 163 -25.53 -16.57 9.95
C ALA A 163 -24.58 -17.46 10.75
N ILE A 164 -23.27 -17.18 10.64
CA ILE A 164 -22.21 -17.95 11.31
C ILE A 164 -22.43 -17.98 12.83
N LYS A 165 -22.83 -16.85 13.42
CA LYS A 165 -23.13 -16.73 14.85
C LYS A 165 -24.25 -17.66 15.35
N ASP A 166 -25.11 -18.15 14.44
CA ASP A 166 -26.26 -18.99 14.76
C ASP A 166 -25.98 -20.49 14.47
N LEU A 167 -24.82 -20.82 13.90
CA LEU A 167 -24.40 -22.19 13.56
C LEU A 167 -23.22 -22.62 14.43
N THR A 168 -23.20 -23.88 14.85
CA THR A 168 -22.02 -24.50 15.49
C THR A 168 -20.97 -24.83 14.43
N LEU A 169 -19.70 -24.97 14.83
CA LEU A 169 -18.64 -25.39 13.90
C LEU A 169 -18.98 -26.73 13.22
N ALA A 170 -19.54 -27.68 13.98
CA ALA A 170 -19.93 -28.99 13.45
C ALA A 170 -21.00 -28.87 12.34
N GLN A 171 -21.95 -27.93 12.47
CA GLN A 171 -22.94 -27.64 11.43
C GLN A 171 -22.31 -26.97 10.22
N ILE A 172 -21.44 -25.97 10.43
CA ILE A 172 -20.74 -25.28 9.33
C ILE A 172 -19.92 -26.27 8.50
N LYS A 173 -19.24 -27.22 9.15
CA LYS A 173 -18.43 -28.24 8.47
C LYS A 173 -19.24 -29.26 7.65
N GLN A 174 -20.58 -29.23 7.69
CA GLN A 174 -21.43 -30.02 6.79
C GLN A 174 -21.60 -29.36 5.41
N TYR A 175 -21.31 -28.06 5.29
CA TYR A 175 -21.46 -27.32 4.04
C TYR A 175 -20.13 -27.23 3.29
N HIS A 176 -20.23 -27.22 1.97
CA HIS A 176 -19.08 -27.15 1.08
C HIS A 176 -19.01 -25.81 0.37
N ILE A 177 -17.79 -25.29 0.24
CA ILE A 177 -17.51 -24.15 -0.63
C ILE A 177 -17.81 -24.58 -2.08
N ASP A 178 -18.78 -23.93 -2.71
CA ASP A 178 -19.25 -24.21 -4.08
C ASP A 178 -19.23 -22.96 -4.98
N SER A 179 -18.68 -21.86 -4.46
CA SER A 179 -18.52 -20.58 -5.14
C SER A 179 -17.08 -20.07 -5.00
N GLY A 180 -16.71 -19.10 -5.85
CA GLY A 180 -15.36 -18.53 -5.91
C GLY A 180 -14.51 -19.03 -7.08
N VAL A 181 -13.30 -18.50 -7.18
CA VAL A 181 -12.42 -18.72 -8.34
C VAL A 181 -11.94 -20.17 -8.40
N ASN A 182 -12.09 -20.81 -9.57
CA ASN A 182 -11.65 -22.20 -9.83
C ASN A 182 -12.22 -23.24 -8.85
N VAL A 183 -13.39 -22.99 -8.24
CA VAL A 183 -13.97 -23.85 -7.21
C VAL A 183 -14.18 -25.30 -7.67
N GLU A 184 -14.44 -25.51 -8.96
CA GLU A 184 -14.63 -26.83 -9.58
C GLU A 184 -13.40 -27.75 -9.45
N LYS A 185 -12.21 -27.19 -9.20
CA LYS A 185 -10.97 -27.94 -8.98
C LYS A 185 -10.86 -28.49 -7.55
N TYR A 186 -11.62 -27.96 -6.60
CA TYR A 186 -11.49 -28.23 -5.17
C TYR A 186 -12.73 -28.94 -4.63
N LYS A 187 -12.69 -30.27 -4.61
CA LYS A 187 -13.82 -31.10 -4.14
C LYS A 187 -13.92 -31.10 -2.62
N LEU A 188 -15.16 -31.01 -2.12
CA LEU A 188 -15.50 -31.12 -0.68
C LEU A 188 -14.80 -30.10 0.22
N LEU A 189 -14.42 -28.95 -0.34
CA LEU A 189 -13.81 -27.86 0.41
C LEU A 189 -14.80 -27.31 1.44
N THR A 190 -14.37 -27.00 2.66
CA THR A 190 -15.22 -26.43 3.72
C THR A 190 -14.61 -25.13 4.23
N LEU A 191 -15.40 -24.29 4.92
CA LEU A 191 -14.85 -23.10 5.58
C LEU A 191 -13.77 -23.52 6.60
N PRO A 192 -12.54 -22.95 6.53
CA PRO A 192 -11.49 -23.27 7.49
C PRO A 192 -11.81 -22.74 8.89
N THR A 193 -11.26 -23.38 9.91
CA THR A 193 -11.09 -22.78 11.23
C THR A 193 -9.85 -21.90 11.25
N LEU A 194 -9.76 -20.98 12.22
CA LEU A 194 -8.54 -20.22 12.46
C LEU A 194 -7.32 -21.14 12.65
N LYS A 195 -7.48 -22.27 13.33
CA LYS A 195 -6.40 -23.24 13.57
C LYS A 195 -5.90 -23.86 12.27
N GLU A 196 -6.80 -24.24 11.36
CA GLU A 196 -6.42 -24.79 10.05
C GLU A 196 -5.72 -23.73 9.18
N TYR A 197 -6.21 -22.49 9.16
CA TYR A 197 -5.52 -21.37 8.50
C TYR A 197 -4.11 -21.14 9.06
N LEU A 198 -3.94 -21.07 10.38
CA LEU A 198 -2.63 -20.85 11.00
C LEU A 198 -1.67 -22.01 10.73
N ALA A 199 -2.18 -23.24 10.62
CA ALA A 199 -1.35 -24.39 10.22
C ALA A 199 -0.79 -24.20 8.80
N GLU A 200 -1.61 -23.71 7.86
CA GLU A 200 -1.15 -23.36 6.51
C GLU A 200 -0.14 -22.22 6.52
N MET A 201 -0.35 -21.18 7.33
CA MET A 201 0.60 -20.08 7.46
C MET A 201 1.95 -20.58 7.98
N SER A 202 1.94 -21.44 9.00
CA SER A 202 3.15 -22.04 9.57
C SER A 202 3.89 -22.91 8.52
N TYR A 203 3.16 -23.81 7.86
CA TYR A 203 3.71 -24.73 6.86
C TYR A 203 4.34 -23.98 5.68
N ASN A 204 3.67 -22.94 5.19
CA ASN A 204 4.12 -22.16 4.03
C ASN A 204 5.06 -20.99 4.41
N GLN A 205 5.41 -20.84 5.69
CA GLN A 205 6.24 -19.74 6.23
C GLN A 205 5.69 -18.35 5.91
N LEU A 206 4.36 -18.22 5.91
CA LEU A 206 3.65 -16.98 5.69
C LEU A 206 3.33 -16.31 7.03
N ARG A 207 3.26 -14.98 7.02
CA ARG A 207 2.77 -14.21 8.17
C ARG A 207 1.24 -14.19 8.17
N PRO A 208 0.59 -14.44 9.32
CA PRO A 208 -0.85 -14.30 9.42
C PRO A 208 -1.28 -12.83 9.57
N ILE A 209 -2.18 -12.36 8.72
CA ILE A 209 -2.85 -11.06 8.88
C ILE A 209 -4.33 -11.40 9.10
N ILE A 210 -4.86 -11.14 10.29
CA ILE A 210 -6.15 -11.71 10.72
C ILE A 210 -7.12 -10.57 10.96
N GLU A 211 -8.10 -10.40 10.07
CA GLU A 211 -9.21 -9.47 10.27
C GLU A 211 -10.26 -10.08 11.19
N ILE A 212 -10.51 -9.43 12.33
CA ILE A 212 -11.67 -9.76 13.15
C ILE A 212 -12.87 -8.95 12.66
N LYS A 213 -13.85 -9.66 12.11
CA LYS A 213 -15.13 -9.09 11.68
C LYS A 213 -16.17 -9.06 12.79
N GLN A 214 -16.04 -9.96 13.77
CA GLN A 214 -16.95 -10.06 14.91
C GLN A 214 -17.05 -8.71 15.67
N PRO A 215 -18.25 -8.16 15.88
CA PRO A 215 -18.42 -6.94 16.67
C PRO A 215 -17.94 -7.07 18.11
N ALA A 216 -17.34 -5.98 18.62
CA ALA A 216 -16.76 -5.95 19.97
C ALA A 216 -17.78 -6.25 21.08
N ASP A 217 -19.01 -5.76 20.95
CA ASP A 217 -20.10 -5.98 21.89
C ASP A 217 -20.61 -7.44 21.94
N GLN A 218 -20.15 -8.27 20.99
CA GLN A 218 -20.47 -9.70 20.90
C GLN A 218 -19.25 -10.58 21.21
N MET A 219 -18.13 -9.99 21.64
CA MET A 219 -16.91 -10.68 22.05
C MET A 219 -16.70 -10.58 23.55
N SER A 220 -16.38 -11.72 24.17
CA SER A 220 -15.97 -11.79 25.58
C SER A 220 -14.45 -11.82 25.72
N ASP A 221 -13.93 -11.58 26.94
CA ASP A 221 -12.51 -11.76 27.24
C ASP A 221 -12.02 -13.18 26.92
N SER A 222 -12.88 -14.20 27.15
CA SER A 222 -12.55 -15.59 26.81
C SER A 222 -12.43 -15.81 25.31
N ASP A 223 -13.19 -15.10 24.49
CA ASP A 223 -13.12 -15.19 23.02
C ASP A 223 -11.79 -14.60 22.51
N VAL A 224 -11.35 -13.48 23.09
CA VAL A 224 -10.03 -12.91 22.80
C VAL A 224 -8.93 -13.84 23.29
N GLN A 225 -9.03 -14.40 24.50
CA GLN A 225 -8.04 -15.34 25.01
C GLN A 225 -7.95 -16.62 24.16
N SER A 226 -9.07 -17.10 23.62
CA SER A 226 -9.08 -18.28 22.72
C SER A 226 -8.37 -17.99 21.41
N LEU A 227 -8.56 -16.79 20.83
CA LEU A 227 -7.81 -16.30 19.66
C LEU A 227 -6.30 -16.30 19.96
N MET A 228 -5.89 -15.65 21.05
CA MET A 228 -4.48 -15.53 21.43
C MET A 228 -3.82 -16.89 21.71
N THR A 229 -4.55 -17.79 22.36
CA THR A 229 -4.10 -19.16 22.64
C THR A 229 -3.90 -19.93 21.34
N THR A 230 -4.85 -19.82 20.40
CA THR A 230 -4.78 -20.50 19.11
C THR A 230 -3.55 -20.02 18.32
N ILE A 231 -3.33 -18.71 18.24
CA ILE A 231 -2.14 -18.12 17.57
C ILE A 231 -0.84 -18.59 18.23
N LYS A 232 -0.75 -18.52 19.57
CA LYS A 232 0.45 -18.94 20.31
C LYS A 232 0.75 -20.43 20.14
N SER A 233 -0.28 -21.28 20.05
CA SER A 233 -0.13 -22.73 19.86
C SER A 233 0.53 -23.11 18.54
N GLN A 234 0.47 -22.24 17.53
CA GLN A 234 1.11 -22.44 16.22
C GLN A 234 2.50 -21.77 16.14
N HIS A 235 3.00 -21.22 17.25
CA HIS A 235 4.25 -20.45 17.32
C HIS A 235 4.31 -19.23 16.39
N LEU A 236 3.14 -18.70 15.98
CA LEU A 236 3.03 -17.59 15.02
C LEU A 236 2.82 -16.22 15.67
N TYR A 237 2.75 -16.14 17.00
CA TYR A 237 2.41 -14.91 17.74
C TYR A 237 3.26 -13.69 17.36
N LYS A 238 4.56 -13.85 17.14
CA LYS A 238 5.46 -12.74 16.75
C LYS A 238 5.32 -12.35 15.28
N GLN A 239 4.73 -13.23 14.47
CA GLN A 239 4.54 -13.08 13.04
C GLN A 239 3.15 -12.55 12.68
N SER A 240 2.16 -12.76 13.56
CA SER A 240 0.78 -12.37 13.37
C SER A 240 0.54 -10.88 13.59
N THR A 241 -0.31 -10.32 12.74
CA THR A 241 -0.96 -9.03 12.92
C THR A 241 -2.47 -9.23 13.00
N ILE A 242 -3.11 -8.60 13.99
CA ILE A 242 -4.57 -8.52 14.05
C ILE A 242 -5.02 -7.19 13.46
N ILE A 243 -6.02 -7.25 12.58
CA ILE A 243 -6.62 -6.08 11.93
C ILE A 243 -8.13 -6.05 12.18
N SER A 244 -8.75 -4.87 12.14
CA SER A 244 -10.20 -4.74 12.18
C SER A 244 -10.62 -3.33 11.76
N LEU A 245 -11.77 -3.21 11.10
CA LEU A 245 -12.44 -1.93 10.85
C LEU A 245 -13.05 -1.33 12.13
N GLN A 246 -13.14 -2.12 13.21
CA GLN A 246 -13.74 -1.73 14.47
C GLN A 246 -12.65 -1.43 15.50
N ALA A 247 -12.41 -0.15 15.78
CA ALA A 247 -11.40 0.26 16.76
C ALA A 247 -11.63 -0.37 18.15
N ASP A 248 -12.89 -0.55 18.56
CA ASP A 248 -13.21 -1.13 19.87
C ASP A 248 -12.85 -2.62 19.98
N VAL A 249 -12.85 -3.37 18.86
CA VAL A 249 -12.32 -4.74 18.83
C VAL A 249 -10.82 -4.72 19.12
N LEU A 250 -10.07 -3.83 18.46
CA LEU A 250 -8.63 -3.71 18.68
C LEU A 250 -8.29 -3.20 20.08
N LYS A 251 -9.10 -2.29 20.65
CA LYS A 251 -8.95 -1.85 22.05
C LYS A 251 -9.15 -3.00 23.03
N HIS A 252 -10.16 -3.85 22.80
CA HIS A 252 -10.41 -5.03 23.62
C HIS A 252 -9.21 -5.99 23.61
N ILE A 253 -8.64 -6.23 22.43
CA ILE A 253 -7.42 -7.04 22.31
C ILE A 253 -6.24 -6.36 23.02
N TYR A 254 -6.01 -5.07 22.79
CA TYR A 254 -4.92 -4.33 23.39
C TYR A 254 -4.98 -4.31 24.93
N ALA A 255 -6.19 -4.28 25.51
CA ALA A 255 -6.39 -4.36 26.95
C ALA A 255 -5.90 -5.68 27.54
N LEU A 256 -5.99 -6.79 26.79
CA LEU A 256 -5.62 -8.14 27.22
C LEU A 256 -4.21 -8.56 26.77
N ASP A 257 -3.73 -8.05 25.63
CA ASP A 257 -2.40 -8.31 25.09
C ASP A 257 -1.81 -7.06 24.39
N LYS A 258 -0.90 -6.37 25.09
CA LYS A 258 -0.26 -5.13 24.62
C LYS A 258 0.86 -5.34 23.61
N ASN A 259 1.24 -6.59 23.33
CA ASN A 259 2.45 -6.91 22.58
C ASN A 259 2.16 -7.46 21.18
N ILE A 260 0.97 -8.02 20.94
CA ILE A 260 0.58 -8.45 19.60
C ILE A 260 0.52 -7.26 18.65
N SER A 261 0.90 -7.48 17.39
CA SER A 261 0.82 -6.45 16.36
C SER A 261 -0.64 -6.16 16.02
N LEU A 262 -1.02 -4.88 16.08
CA LEU A 262 -2.37 -4.40 15.79
C LEU A 262 -2.32 -3.36 14.68
N GLU A 263 -3.23 -3.45 13.72
CA GLU A 263 -3.41 -2.42 12.70
C GLU A 263 -4.89 -2.09 12.55
N LEU A 264 -5.21 -0.80 12.60
CA LEU A 264 -6.58 -0.33 12.39
C LEU A 264 -6.89 -0.32 10.90
N LEU A 265 -7.95 -1.01 10.49
CA LEU A 265 -8.46 -0.86 9.13
C LEU A 265 -9.21 0.46 9.02
N TRP A 266 -9.00 1.18 7.92
CA TRP A 266 -9.60 2.49 7.71
C TRP A 266 -10.17 2.65 6.32
N ASP A 267 -11.47 2.95 6.22
CA ASP A 267 -12.17 3.23 4.95
C ASP A 267 -12.89 4.59 4.97
N SER A 268 -12.28 5.57 5.61
CA SER A 268 -12.81 6.93 5.70
C SER A 268 -11.76 7.96 5.27
N SER A 269 -12.23 9.08 4.73
CA SER A 269 -11.41 10.27 4.45
C SER A 269 -11.47 11.30 5.59
N SER A 270 -11.80 10.85 6.80
CA SER A 270 -11.87 11.68 8.01
C SER A 270 -10.59 12.48 8.27
N GLU A 271 -10.72 13.51 9.10
CA GLU A 271 -9.59 14.31 9.56
C GLU A 271 -8.51 13.46 10.24
N ALA A 272 -7.24 13.82 9.97
CA ALA A 272 -6.08 13.09 10.49
C ALA A 272 -6.01 13.09 12.03
N THR A 273 -6.60 14.09 12.69
CA THR A 273 -6.63 14.22 14.15
C THR A 273 -7.41 13.08 14.81
N ASP A 274 -8.58 12.73 14.27
CA ASP A 274 -9.43 11.67 14.82
C ASP A 274 -8.77 10.29 14.65
N LEU A 275 -8.10 10.09 13.52
CA LEU A 275 -7.32 8.90 13.25
C LEU A 275 -6.17 8.74 14.24
N VAL A 276 -5.37 9.79 14.47
CA VAL A 276 -4.26 9.76 15.42
C VAL A 276 -4.73 9.48 16.84
N LYS A 277 -5.83 10.11 17.27
CA LYS A 277 -6.43 9.86 18.58
C LYS A 277 -6.76 8.37 18.73
N THR A 278 -7.45 7.82 17.73
CA THR A 278 -7.84 6.40 17.72
C THR A 278 -6.62 5.48 17.76
N LEU A 279 -5.60 5.72 16.94
CA LEU A 279 -4.37 4.92 16.94
C LEU A 279 -3.59 5.00 18.26
N ASN A 280 -3.65 6.13 18.97
CA ASN A 280 -3.01 6.26 20.28
C ASN A 280 -3.71 5.42 21.36
N GLU A 281 -5.03 5.28 21.28
CA GLU A 281 -5.80 4.40 22.18
C GLU A 281 -5.46 2.91 21.97
N LEU A 282 -4.99 2.54 20.77
CA LEU A 282 -4.51 1.19 20.42
C LEU A 282 -3.04 0.96 20.78
N GLY A 283 -2.38 1.94 21.41
CA GLY A 283 -1.00 1.88 21.84
C GLY A 283 0.00 2.48 20.85
N PRO A 284 1.26 2.67 21.28
CA PRO A 284 2.26 3.44 20.54
C PRO A 284 2.76 2.73 19.27
N LYS A 285 2.50 1.42 19.13
CA LYS A 285 2.96 0.59 18.00
C LYS A 285 1.88 0.26 16.99
N ALA A 286 0.60 0.57 17.27
CA ALA A 286 -0.49 0.25 16.35
C ALA A 286 -0.26 0.90 14.98
N GLY A 287 -0.39 0.11 13.92
CA GLY A 287 -0.30 0.57 12.54
C GLY A 287 -1.67 0.96 11.98
N LEU A 288 -1.66 1.40 10.73
CA LEU A 288 -2.83 1.72 9.95
C LEU A 288 -2.82 0.89 8.67
N ASP A 289 -3.93 0.24 8.35
CA ASP A 289 -4.15 -0.40 7.06
C ASP A 289 -5.35 0.25 6.37
N ILE A 290 -5.11 1.12 5.40
CA ILE A 290 -6.12 2.04 4.87
C ILE A 290 -6.52 1.69 3.45
N ASN A 291 -7.81 1.86 3.12
CA ASN A 291 -8.26 1.80 1.74
C ASN A 291 -7.41 2.76 0.90
N GLY A 292 -6.67 2.25 -0.08
CA GLY A 292 -5.71 3.04 -0.85
C GLY A 292 -6.33 4.28 -1.50
N LYS A 293 -7.61 4.20 -1.89
CA LYS A 293 -8.37 5.32 -2.47
C LYS A 293 -8.67 6.44 -1.47
N LYS A 294 -8.55 6.19 -0.18
CA LYS A 294 -8.73 7.15 0.92
C LYS A 294 -7.41 7.69 1.46
N LEU A 295 -6.27 7.15 1.01
CA LEU A 295 -4.95 7.58 1.48
C LEU A 295 -4.64 9.00 1.02
N THR A 296 -4.27 9.87 1.96
CA THR A 296 -3.87 11.26 1.69
C THR A 296 -2.40 11.51 2.03
N LEU A 297 -1.79 12.54 1.44
CA LEU A 297 -0.44 12.98 1.80
C LEU A 297 -0.33 13.37 3.28
N GLN A 298 -1.39 13.97 3.85
CA GLN A 298 -1.44 14.35 5.26
C GLN A 298 -1.38 13.11 6.16
N THR A 299 -2.15 12.07 5.83
CA THR A 299 -2.09 10.78 6.53
C THR A 299 -0.68 10.21 6.49
N ILE A 300 -0.05 10.15 5.30
CA ILE A 300 1.31 9.62 5.14
C ILE A 300 2.32 10.38 6.02
N GLN A 301 2.30 11.71 5.99
CA GLN A 301 3.21 12.54 6.78
C GLN A 301 3.00 12.32 8.28
N THR A 302 1.73 12.25 8.72
CA THR A 302 1.36 12.05 10.12
C THR A 302 1.88 10.70 10.64
N LEU A 303 1.62 9.62 9.91
CA LEU A 303 2.04 8.26 10.31
C LEU A 303 3.58 8.13 10.30
N LYS A 304 4.26 8.74 9.32
CA LYS A 304 5.73 8.78 9.27
C LYS A 304 6.34 9.53 10.46
N GLN A 305 5.78 10.68 10.85
CA GLN A 305 6.25 11.43 12.03
C GLN A 305 6.11 10.62 13.31
N GLN A 306 5.04 9.82 13.41
CA GLN A 306 4.78 8.95 14.56
C GLN A 306 5.53 7.61 14.50
N LYS A 307 6.26 7.33 13.41
CA LYS A 307 6.97 6.06 13.17
C LYS A 307 6.02 4.85 13.27
N ARG A 308 4.78 5.01 12.83
CA ARG A 308 3.78 3.94 12.75
C ARG A 308 3.82 3.29 11.38
N ARG A 309 3.49 1.99 11.33
CA ARG A 309 3.35 1.26 10.06
C ARG A 309 2.18 1.81 9.27
N LEU A 310 2.34 1.86 7.95
CA LEU A 310 1.30 2.28 7.01
C LEU A 310 1.16 1.25 5.90
N ASN A 311 0.01 0.60 5.86
CA ASN A 311 -0.38 -0.41 4.91
C ASN A 311 -1.57 0.06 4.07
N VAL A 312 -1.78 -0.56 2.92
CA VAL A 312 -2.91 -0.24 2.04
C VAL A 312 -3.60 -1.48 1.49
N TRP A 313 -4.92 -1.39 1.35
CA TRP A 313 -5.77 -2.41 0.75
C TRP A 313 -6.88 -1.78 -0.13
N THR A 314 -7.57 -2.53 -0.99
CA THR A 314 -7.01 -3.65 -1.76
C THR A 314 -6.48 -3.07 -3.07
N ILE A 315 -5.19 -3.27 -3.35
CA ILE A 315 -4.52 -2.58 -4.44
C ILE A 315 -4.34 -3.52 -5.64
N SER A 316 -4.59 -3.03 -6.85
CA SER A 316 -4.36 -3.80 -8.07
C SER A 316 -2.87 -3.75 -8.48
N PRO A 317 -2.32 -4.78 -9.16
CA PRO A 317 -0.90 -4.81 -9.54
C PRO A 317 -0.40 -3.59 -10.34
N ASN A 318 -1.25 -3.03 -11.21
CA ASN A 318 -0.93 -1.83 -11.98
C ASN A 318 -0.76 -0.57 -11.11
N GLU A 319 -1.26 -0.59 -9.87
CA GLU A 319 -1.18 0.52 -8.91
C GLU A 319 -0.03 0.36 -7.90
N PHE A 320 0.55 -0.83 -7.72
CA PHE A 320 1.72 -1.05 -6.83
C PHE A 320 2.82 0.00 -6.99
N PRO A 321 3.30 0.28 -8.23
CA PRO A 321 4.06 1.47 -8.58
C PRO A 321 3.86 2.72 -7.72
N TYR A 322 2.61 3.14 -7.59
CA TYR A 322 2.23 4.37 -6.94
C TYR A 322 2.38 4.25 -5.42
N TYR A 323 1.80 3.21 -4.80
CA TYR A 323 1.83 3.02 -3.35
C TYR A 323 3.22 2.70 -2.81
N ILE A 324 4.00 1.91 -3.55
CA ILE A 324 5.43 1.69 -3.25
C ILE A 324 6.17 3.04 -3.27
N GLY A 325 5.87 3.88 -4.25
CA GLY A 325 6.42 5.24 -4.36
C GLY A 325 6.02 6.19 -3.23
N LEU A 326 4.91 5.94 -2.54
CA LEU A 326 4.50 6.65 -1.33
C LEU A 326 5.23 6.15 -0.07
N GLY A 327 5.89 4.98 -0.17
CA GLY A 327 6.63 4.35 0.92
C GLY A 327 5.73 3.66 1.93
N VAL A 328 4.66 3.00 1.47
CA VAL A 328 3.85 2.11 2.32
C VAL A 328 4.66 0.85 2.69
N ASP A 329 4.43 0.30 3.87
CA ASP A 329 5.14 -0.87 4.39
C ASP A 329 4.60 -2.17 3.77
N GLU A 330 3.28 -2.28 3.61
CA GLU A 330 2.61 -3.47 3.07
C GLU A 330 1.47 -3.08 2.12
N ILE A 331 1.24 -3.93 1.11
CA ILE A 331 0.14 -3.82 0.16
C ILE A 331 -0.64 -5.14 0.19
N THR A 332 -1.91 -5.07 0.57
CA THR A 332 -2.85 -6.19 0.47
C THR A 332 -3.49 -6.18 -0.92
N THR A 333 -3.47 -7.33 -1.60
CA THR A 333 -3.80 -7.44 -3.03
C THR A 333 -4.37 -8.81 -3.38
N ASP A 334 -5.23 -8.84 -4.40
CA ASP A 334 -5.71 -10.08 -5.03
C ASP A 334 -4.77 -10.59 -6.13
N ALA A 335 -3.57 -10.01 -6.32
CA ALA A 335 -2.68 -10.34 -7.44
C ALA A 335 -2.44 -11.86 -7.67
N ASN A 336 -2.33 -12.26 -8.94
CA ASN A 336 -2.01 -13.65 -9.33
C ASN A 336 -0.55 -14.03 -9.02
N SER A 337 0.30 -13.06 -8.72
CA SER A 337 1.70 -13.26 -8.37
C SER A 337 2.13 -12.25 -7.32
N PHE A 338 2.96 -12.68 -6.38
CA PHE A 338 3.47 -11.84 -5.30
C PHE A 338 4.95 -11.44 -5.49
N SER A 339 5.41 -11.40 -6.74
CA SER A 339 6.71 -10.82 -7.11
C SER A 339 6.57 -9.32 -7.28
N LEU A 340 7.46 -8.56 -6.64
CA LEU A 340 7.67 -7.14 -6.91
C LEU A 340 8.81 -6.88 -7.92
N ASN A 341 9.49 -7.96 -8.36
CA ASN A 341 10.55 -7.92 -9.37
C ASN A 341 9.99 -8.11 -10.78
#